data_AF-A0A2M7JFA1-F1
#
_entry.id   AF-A0A2M7JFA1-F1
#
_cell.length_a   1.000
_cell.length_b   1.000
_cell.length_c   1.000
_cell.angle_alpha   90.00
_cell.angle_beta   90.00
_cell.angle_gamma   90.00
#
_symmetry.space_group_name_H-M   'P 1'
#
loop_
_entity.id
_entity.type
_entity.pdbx_description
1 polymer ?
#
loop_
_entity_poly.entity_id
_entity_poly.type
_entity_poly.pdbx_seq_one_letter_code
_entity_poly.pdbx_strand_id
1 'polypeptide(L)' 'MVNKSDRLTSLKAEIIDVKGECTAGHRKGDSFNLSCYTSGGLCGFFYHDIFPGLSVMQFGGRYPWNKGDEMVVECPDRK' A
#
# COMPACT_ATOMS: atom_id res chain seq x y z
N MET A 1 6.00 21.58 -5.63
CA MET A 1 6.07 20.88 -6.94
C MET A 1 6.80 19.58 -6.70
N VAL A 2 6.21 18.43 -7.03
CA VAL A 2 6.81 17.10 -6.82
C VAL A 2 7.79 16.83 -7.98
N ASN A 3 9.06 16.55 -7.68
CA ASN A 3 10.07 16.34 -8.70
C ASN A 3 9.78 15.06 -9.49
N LYS A 4 10.31 14.97 -10.72
CA LYS A 4 10.18 13.76 -11.55
C LYS A 4 10.76 12.52 -10.86
N SER A 5 11.81 12.71 -10.06
CA SER A 5 12.42 11.65 -9.24
C SER A 5 11.47 11.13 -8.16
N ASP A 6 10.70 12.03 -7.55
CA ASP A 6 9.78 11.70 -6.44
C ASP A 6 8.56 10.91 -6.93
N ARG A 7 8.18 11.03 -8.22
CA ARG A 7 7.10 10.24 -8.84
C ARG A 7 7.46 8.77 -9.10
N LEU A 8 8.74 8.44 -8.98
CA LEU A 8 9.28 7.09 -9.11
C LEU A 8 9.59 6.46 -7.75
N THR A 9 9.40 7.21 -6.65
CA THR A 9 9.67 6.70 -5.31
C THR A 9 8.62 5.67 -4.93
N SER A 10 9.09 4.50 -4.51
CA SER A 10 8.23 3.44 -3.99
C SER A 10 7.83 3.75 -2.56
N LEU A 11 6.58 3.46 -2.22
CA LEU A 11 6.02 3.51 -0.88
C LEU A 11 6.25 2.14 -0.21
N LYS A 12 6.74 2.16 1.03
CA LYS A 12 6.92 0.94 1.81
C LYS A 12 5.59 0.51 2.42
N ALA A 13 5.23 -0.76 2.28
CA ALA A 13 4.11 -1.38 2.98
C ALA A 13 4.60 -2.56 3.82
N GLU A 14 3.92 -2.81 4.95
CA GLU A 14 4.21 -3.94 5.84
C GLU A 14 2.89 -4.59 6.28
N ILE A 15 2.85 -5.93 6.29
CA ILE A 15 1.74 -6.68 6.87
C ILE A 15 1.89 -6.68 8.39
N ILE A 16 1.11 -5.85 9.06
CA ILE A 16 1.17 -5.71 10.52
C ILE A 16 0.50 -6.88 11.27
N ASP A 17 -0.48 -7.54 10.65
CA ASP A 17 -1.19 -8.68 11.22
C ASP A 17 -1.93 -9.50 10.14
N VAL A 18 -2.22 -10.77 10.44
CA VAL A 18 -3.04 -11.65 9.60
C VAL A 18 -3.98 -12.45 10.50
N LYS A 19 -5.29 -12.28 10.28
CA LYS A 19 -6.31 -13.08 10.95
C LYS A 19 -6.55 -14.37 10.19
N GLY A 20 -6.24 -15.51 10.80
CA GLY A 20 -6.38 -16.82 10.17
C GLY A 20 -5.30 -17.06 9.12
N GLU A 21 -5.71 -17.37 7.88
CA GLU A 21 -4.79 -17.65 6.77
C GLU A 21 -5.08 -16.75 5.56
N CYS A 22 -4.03 -16.20 4.97
CA CYS A 22 -4.13 -15.48 3.70
C CYS A 22 -3.98 -16.46 2.53
N THR A 23 -4.99 -16.56 1.65
CA THR A 23 -4.93 -17.42 0.46
C THR A 23 -3.79 -17.03 -0.50
N ALA A 24 -3.39 -15.75 -0.50
CA ALA A 24 -2.25 -15.27 -1.29
C ALA A 24 -0.89 -15.55 -0.63
N GLY A 25 -0.87 -16.13 0.58
CA GLY A 25 0.36 -16.55 1.27
C GLY A 25 1.02 -15.47 2.14
N HIS A 26 0.45 -14.28 2.25
CA HIS A 26 1.01 -13.18 3.04
C HIS A 26 1.01 -13.48 4.55
N ARG A 27 2.05 -13.01 5.23
CA ARG A 27 2.31 -13.24 6.66
C ARG A 27 2.68 -11.94 7.34
N LYS A 28 2.46 -11.88 8.66
CA LYS A 28 2.91 -10.77 9.50
C LYS A 28 4.42 -10.55 9.33
N GLY A 29 4.81 -9.30 9.09
CA GLY A 29 6.19 -8.87 8.86
C GLY A 29 6.60 -8.85 7.38
N ASP A 30 5.79 -9.39 6.46
CA ASP A 30 6.06 -9.25 5.03
C ASP A 30 6.09 -7.77 4.65
N SER A 31 7.10 -7.38 3.87
CA SER A 31 7.35 -5.99 3.46
C SER A 31 7.41 -5.88 1.95
N PHE A 32 6.81 -4.82 1.41
CA PHE A 32 6.71 -4.58 -0.03
C PHE A 32 7.10 -3.14 -0.37
N ASN A 33 7.69 -2.97 -1.56
CA ASN A 33 7.88 -1.66 -2.17
C ASN A 33 6.81 -1.47 -3.25
N LEU A 34 5.79 -0.67 -2.94
CA LEU A 34 4.64 -0.42 -3.78
C LEU A 34 4.84 0.84 -4.61
N SER A 35 4.29 0.86 -5.82
CA SER A 35 4.06 2.08 -6.59
C SER A 35 2.87 1.87 -7.52
N CYS A 36 2.36 2.91 -8.14
CA CYS A 36 1.34 2.80 -9.18
C CYS A 36 1.77 1.92 -10.38
N TYR A 37 3.06 1.57 -10.48
CA TYR A 37 3.63 0.74 -11.54
C TYR A 37 3.92 -0.71 -11.11
N THR A 38 3.93 -1.00 -9.79
CA THR A 38 4.22 -2.35 -9.28
C THR A 38 3.54 -2.59 -7.94
N SER A 39 2.92 -3.77 -7.80
CA SER A 39 2.40 -4.21 -6.51
C SER A 39 3.48 -4.70 -5.55
N GLY A 40 4.75 -4.75 -5.98
CA GLY A 40 5.87 -5.12 -5.11
C GLY A 40 5.80 -6.53 -4.52
N GLY A 41 4.90 -7.40 -5.00
CA GLY A 41 4.61 -8.72 -4.43
C GLY A 41 3.30 -8.81 -3.64
N LEU A 42 2.65 -7.68 -3.35
CA LEU A 42 1.30 -7.67 -2.78
C LEU A 42 0.31 -8.29 -3.76
N CYS A 43 -0.70 -9.01 -3.25
CA CYS A 43 -1.70 -9.65 -4.10
C CYS A 43 -2.51 -8.58 -4.87
N GLY A 44 -2.90 -8.90 -6.10
CA GLY A 44 -3.59 -7.95 -6.97
C GLY A 44 -4.90 -7.42 -6.39
N PHE A 45 -5.61 -8.23 -5.60
CA PHE A 45 -6.88 -7.82 -4.99
C PHE A 45 -6.68 -6.72 -3.94
N PHE A 46 -5.73 -6.90 -3.02
CA PHE A 46 -5.45 -5.89 -2.01
C PHE A 46 -4.76 -4.66 -2.63
N TYR A 47 -3.85 -4.86 -3.59
CA TYR A 47 -3.23 -3.76 -4.32
C TYR A 47 -4.28 -2.87 -5.02
N HIS A 48 -5.30 -3.46 -5.66
CA HIS A 48 -6.37 -2.71 -6.30
C HIS A 48 -7.17 -1.86 -5.29
N ASP A 49 -7.49 -2.41 -4.12
CA ASP A 49 -8.24 -1.73 -3.06
C ASP A 49 -7.49 -0.49 -2.53
N ILE A 50 -6.18 -0.60 -2.32
CA ILE A 50 -5.36 0.50 -1.79
C ILE A 50 -4.85 1.46 -2.88
N PHE A 51 -5.02 1.13 -4.17
CA PHE A 51 -4.47 1.90 -5.28
C PHE A 51 -4.86 3.38 -5.28
N PRO A 52 -6.11 3.79 -4.98
CA PRO A 52 -6.46 5.20 -4.89
C PRO A 52 -5.62 5.94 -3.86
N GLY A 53 -5.43 5.35 -2.66
CA GLY A 53 -4.62 5.97 -1.61
C GLY A 53 -3.13 6.01 -1.96
N LEU A 54 -2.60 4.90 -2.49
CA LEU A 54 -1.24 4.81 -3.02
C LEU A 54 -0.96 5.92 -4.05
N SER A 55 -1.89 6.15 -4.98
CA SER A 55 -1.76 7.16 -6.03
C SER A 55 -1.71 8.59 -5.49
N VAL A 56 -2.51 8.88 -4.45
CA VAL A 56 -2.49 10.19 -3.78
C VAL A 56 -1.10 10.45 -3.21
N MET A 57 -0.53 9.49 -2.47
CA MET A 57 0.77 9.67 -1.84
C MET A 57 1.91 9.73 -2.84
N GLN A 58 1.91 8.86 -3.86
CA GLN A 58 3.00 8.82 -4.85
C GLN A 58 3.09 10.11 -5.69
N PHE A 59 1.97 10.78 -5.94
CA PHE A 59 1.96 12.05 -6.66
C PHE A 59 2.00 13.28 -5.73
N GLY A 60 2.39 13.09 -4.47
CA GLY A 60 2.61 14.13 -3.45
C GLY A 60 1.35 14.81 -2.94
N GLY A 61 0.21 14.12 -3.06
CA GLY A 61 -1.00 14.45 -2.32
C GLY A 61 -0.87 14.09 -0.84
N ARG A 62 -1.92 14.40 -0.08
CA ARG A 62 -2.03 14.08 1.35
C ARG A 62 -3.44 13.60 1.62
N TYR A 63 -3.59 12.63 2.52
CA TYR A 63 -4.91 12.18 2.96
C TYR A 63 -5.60 13.30 3.76
N PRO A 64 -6.79 13.77 3.36
CA PRO A 64 -7.48 14.89 4.04
C PRO A 64 -7.76 14.64 5.53
N TRP A 65 -7.98 13.38 5.88
CA TRP A 65 -8.34 12.93 7.23
C TRP A 65 -7.14 12.48 8.06
N ASN A 66 -5.95 12.34 7.48
CA ASN A 66 -4.76 11.93 8.22
C ASN A 66 -3.72 13.06 8.29
N LYS A 67 -3.08 13.21 9.44
CA LYS A 67 -1.99 14.18 9.63
C LYS A 67 -0.64 13.64 9.14
N GLY A 68 -0.48 12.31 9.13
CA GLY A 68 0.75 11.62 8.73
C GLY A 68 0.78 11.22 7.25
N ASP A 69 1.87 10.57 6.88
CA ASP A 69 2.19 9.98 5.57
C ASP A 69 1.96 8.46 5.51
N GLU A 70 1.48 7.87 6.60
CA GLU A 70 1.19 6.44 6.70
C GLU A 70 -0.31 6.16 6.70
N MET A 71 -0.73 4.94 6.36
CA MET A 71 -2.11 4.50 6.50
C MET A 71 -2.12 3.03 6.90
N VAL A 72 -2.99 2.69 7.87
CA VAL A 72 -3.30 1.30 8.20
C VAL A 72 -4.62 0.95 7.52
N VAL A 73 -4.59 -0.09 6.71
CA VAL A 73 -5.72 -0.59 5.91
C VAL A 73 -5.86 -2.09 6.10
N GLU A 74 -7.07 -2.59 5.88
CA GLU A 74 -7.41 -4.00 6.01
C GLU A 74 -7.56 -4.65 4.63
N CYS A 75 -7.14 -5.90 4.50
CA CYS A 75 -7.37 -6.69 3.29
C CYS A 75 -8.89 -6.73 2.98
N PRO A 76 -9.32 -6.49 1.73
CA PRO A 76 -10.74 -6.57 1.36
C PRO A 76 -11.32 -7.99 1.42
N ASP A 77 -10.48 -9.04 1.42
CA ASP A 77 -10.88 -10.44 1.63
C ASP A 77 -11.08 -10.73 3.12
N ARG A 78 -12.11 -10.11 3.70
CA ARG A 78 -12.47 -10.21 5.12
C ARG A 78 -13.36 -11.42 5.32
N LYS A 79 -12.88 -12.42 6.07
CA LYS A 79 -13.71 -13.51 6.60
C LYS A 79 -13.82 -13.45 8.13
#